data_AF-A0A382XGP6-F1
#
_entry.id   AF-A0A382XGP6-F1
#
_cell.length_a   1.000
_cell.length_b   1.000
_cell.length_c   1.000
_cell.angle_alpha   90.00
_cell.angle_beta   90.00
_cell.angle_gamma   90.00
#
_symmetry.space_group_name_H-M   'P 1'
#
loop_
_entity.id
_entity.type
_entity.pdbx_description
1 polymer ?
#
loop_
_entity_poly.entity_id
_entity_poly.type
_entity_poly.pdbx_seq_one_letter_code
_entity_poly.pdbx_strand_id
1 'polypeptide(L)'
;PVVLTGNEATGVSKEDQASYSEYRQFMQRFTRLLEPFWLKTIPRIGNNSIPGLMTFAQLGLKLRLLGKQYMGEFMRIATLPSRDLMDENFDNDNLKAILSWDGLIGSKMAPRSPNATILTMLYRMSGVFKGAHSIPASGIQGLISALCSAAIEAGVELRTQTPVKKIIVEANDTLNHEKGGLRATAVELAEGQIIKADRVISSTDPKRTFIDLVGVEHLEIEFTNRIRRLRCDGLVAKLHLALKGLPVFNALSKPEGRLIIAPELDSLECA
;
A
#
# COMPACT_ATOMS: atom_id res chain seq x y z
N PRO A 1 -27.04 10.96 5.54
CA PRO A 1 -25.61 10.73 5.23
C PRO A 1 -25.48 9.54 4.27
N VAL A 2 -24.44 9.49 3.46
CA VAL A 2 -24.13 8.29 2.66
C VAL A 2 -23.50 7.25 3.58
N VAL A 3 -24.04 6.03 3.58
CA VAL A 3 -23.53 4.92 4.40
C VAL A 3 -23.32 3.70 3.52
N LEU A 4 -22.13 3.12 3.60
CA LEU A 4 -21.76 1.91 2.88
C LEU A 4 -21.66 0.73 3.85
N THR A 5 -22.44 -0.32 3.61
CA THR A 5 -22.43 -1.56 4.38
C THR A 5 -22.33 -2.75 3.44
N GLY A 6 -21.13 -3.35 3.35
CA GLY A 6 -20.90 -4.48 2.44
C GLY A 6 -21.12 -4.09 0.97
N ASN A 7 -22.19 -4.63 0.36
CA ASN A 7 -22.58 -4.35 -1.03
C ASN A 7 -23.78 -3.38 -1.12
N GLU A 8 -24.20 -2.78 -0.01
CA GLU A 8 -25.32 -1.85 0.03
C GLU A 8 -24.83 -0.42 0.30
N ALA A 9 -25.44 0.54 -0.40
CA ALA A 9 -25.30 1.97 -0.16
C ALA A 9 -26.67 2.51 0.28
N THR A 10 -26.68 3.41 1.25
CA THR A 10 -27.90 4.12 1.67
C THR A 10 -27.64 5.62 1.76
N GLY A 11 -28.70 6.43 1.67
CA GLY A 11 -28.58 7.89 1.61
C GLY A 11 -28.21 8.46 0.24
N VAL A 12 -28.38 7.65 -0.81
CA VAL A 12 -28.19 8.01 -2.24
C VAL A 12 -29.45 7.62 -3.06
N SER A 13 -29.53 8.04 -4.32
CA SER A 13 -30.64 7.72 -5.24
C SER A 13 -30.81 6.21 -5.43
N LYS A 14 -31.97 5.75 -5.93
CA LYS A 14 -32.19 4.31 -6.18
C LYS A 14 -31.27 3.80 -7.28
N GLU A 15 -30.98 4.66 -8.24
CA GLU A 15 -30.06 4.46 -9.35
C GLU A 15 -28.64 4.22 -8.82
N ASP A 16 -28.13 5.11 -7.94
CA ASP A 16 -26.80 4.96 -7.33
C ASP A 16 -26.71 3.70 -6.44
N GLN A 17 -27.80 3.31 -5.78
CA GLN A 17 -27.84 2.07 -4.99
C GLN A 17 -27.64 0.83 -5.88
N ALA A 18 -28.33 0.79 -7.02
CA ALA A 18 -28.19 -0.29 -8.00
C ALA A 18 -26.78 -0.29 -8.59
N SER A 19 -26.30 0.87 -9.06
CA SER A 19 -24.95 1.03 -9.59
C SER A 19 -23.87 0.61 -8.59
N TYR A 20 -24.06 0.88 -7.30
CA TYR A 20 -23.08 0.50 -6.27
C TYR A 20 -22.98 -1.02 -6.11
N SER A 21 -24.11 -1.72 -6.09
CA SER A 21 -24.12 -3.18 -6.02
C SER A 21 -23.42 -3.81 -7.23
N GLU A 22 -23.71 -3.32 -8.43
CA GLU A 22 -23.07 -3.77 -9.67
C GLU A 22 -21.57 -3.49 -9.67
N TYR A 23 -21.19 -2.24 -9.35
CA TYR A 23 -19.80 -1.81 -9.20
C TYR A 23 -19.03 -2.72 -8.22
N ARG A 24 -19.59 -3.01 -7.05
CA ARG A 24 -18.94 -3.86 -6.04
C ARG A 24 -18.73 -5.28 -6.56
N GLN A 25 -19.74 -5.88 -7.18
CA GLN A 25 -19.63 -7.22 -7.76
C GLN A 25 -18.59 -7.26 -8.89
N PHE A 26 -18.57 -6.23 -9.72
CA PHE A 26 -17.65 -6.05 -10.82
C PHE A 26 -16.20 -5.96 -10.32
N MET A 27 -15.92 -5.06 -9.37
CA MET A 27 -14.59 -4.91 -8.77
C MET A 27 -14.13 -6.18 -8.04
N GLN A 28 -15.05 -6.90 -7.37
CA GLN A 28 -14.75 -8.18 -6.71
C GLN A 28 -14.32 -9.31 -7.66
N ARG A 29 -14.59 -9.19 -8.97
CA ARG A 29 -14.05 -10.15 -9.95
C ARG A 29 -12.56 -9.90 -10.17
N PHE A 30 -12.14 -8.64 -10.21
CA PHE A 30 -10.72 -8.29 -10.37
C PHE A 30 -9.91 -8.51 -9.11
N THR A 31 -10.49 -8.33 -7.92
CA THR A 31 -9.77 -8.66 -6.68
C THR A 31 -9.40 -10.13 -6.61
N ARG A 32 -10.31 -11.04 -6.99
CA ARG A 32 -10.06 -12.48 -7.09
C ARG A 32 -9.00 -12.85 -8.13
N LEU A 33 -8.82 -12.04 -9.15
CA LEU A 33 -7.72 -12.20 -10.11
C LEU A 33 -6.37 -11.89 -9.46
N LEU A 34 -6.31 -10.84 -8.64
CA LEU A 34 -5.07 -10.34 -8.03
C LEU A 34 -4.65 -11.10 -6.77
N GLU A 35 -5.60 -11.63 -6.01
CA GLU A 35 -5.38 -12.39 -4.75
C GLU A 35 -4.21 -13.42 -4.82
N PRO A 36 -4.07 -14.24 -5.88
CA PRO A 36 -3.00 -15.26 -5.96
C PRO A 36 -1.59 -14.68 -6.12
N PHE A 37 -1.48 -13.39 -6.40
CA PHE A 37 -0.20 -12.69 -6.62
C PHE A 37 0.29 -11.94 -5.39
N TRP A 38 -0.50 -11.90 -4.31
CA TRP A 38 -0.17 -11.14 -3.09
C TRP A 38 1.17 -11.53 -2.45
N LEU A 39 1.45 -12.83 -2.40
CA LEU A 39 2.68 -13.38 -1.82
C LEU A 39 3.70 -13.78 -2.89
N LYS A 40 3.45 -13.44 -4.15
CA LYS A 40 4.36 -13.74 -5.27
C LYS A 40 5.11 -12.49 -5.66
N THR A 41 6.42 -12.62 -5.81
CA THR A 41 7.21 -11.57 -6.45
C THR A 41 6.86 -11.52 -7.93
N ILE A 42 6.25 -10.41 -8.38
CA ILE A 42 5.98 -10.22 -9.81
C ILE A 42 7.33 -10.04 -10.54
N PRO A 43 7.65 -10.88 -11.54
CA PRO A 43 8.87 -10.72 -12.31
C PRO A 43 8.89 -9.36 -13.02
N ARG A 44 10.07 -8.76 -13.15
CA ARG A 44 10.26 -7.55 -13.95
C ARG A 44 9.89 -7.82 -15.41
N ILE A 45 9.28 -6.84 -16.08
CA ILE A 45 9.04 -6.90 -17.52
C ILE A 45 10.40 -7.02 -18.23
N GLY A 46 10.53 -7.98 -19.15
CA GLY A 46 11.81 -8.33 -19.80
C GLY A 46 12.67 -9.34 -19.03
N ASN A 47 12.19 -9.89 -17.91
CA ASN A 47 12.84 -11.02 -17.26
C ASN A 47 12.60 -12.31 -18.06
N ASN A 48 13.66 -12.84 -18.68
CA ASN A 48 13.62 -14.05 -19.50
C ASN A 48 13.87 -15.34 -18.70
N SER A 49 13.87 -15.29 -17.37
CA SER A 49 13.99 -16.49 -16.55
C SER A 49 12.74 -17.38 -16.68
N ILE A 50 12.95 -18.70 -16.69
CA ILE A 50 11.88 -19.70 -16.80
C ILE A 50 10.79 -19.51 -15.71
N PRO A 51 11.12 -19.28 -14.41
CA PRO A 51 10.10 -19.00 -13.39
C PRO A 51 9.34 -17.69 -13.65
N GLY A 52 10.02 -16.67 -14.18
CA GLY A 52 9.41 -15.40 -14.56
C GLY A 52 8.39 -15.58 -15.69
N LEU A 53 8.78 -16.28 -16.75
CA LEU A 53 7.91 -16.61 -17.89
C LEU A 53 6.69 -17.43 -17.45
N MET A 54 6.87 -18.45 -16.59
CA MET A 54 5.73 -19.21 -16.04
C MET A 54 4.78 -18.35 -15.23
N THR A 55 5.29 -17.40 -14.44
CA THR A 55 4.46 -16.47 -13.65
C THR A 55 3.63 -15.56 -14.57
N PHE A 56 4.26 -15.02 -15.63
CA PHE A 56 3.56 -14.24 -16.65
C PHE A 56 2.55 -15.07 -17.44
N ALA A 57 2.86 -16.33 -17.78
CA ALA A 57 1.94 -17.23 -18.45
C ALA A 57 0.71 -17.55 -17.57
N GLN A 58 0.93 -17.78 -16.27
CA GLN A 58 -0.17 -17.98 -15.31
C GLN A 58 -1.06 -16.73 -15.20
N LEU A 59 -0.45 -15.54 -15.15
CA LEU A 59 -1.19 -14.27 -15.15
C LEU A 59 -1.98 -14.08 -16.45
N GLY A 60 -1.36 -14.32 -17.60
CA GLY A 60 -1.99 -14.22 -18.91
C GLY A 60 -3.14 -15.21 -19.09
N LEU A 61 -2.98 -16.45 -18.62
CA LEU A 61 -4.05 -17.44 -18.64
C LEU A 61 -5.22 -17.02 -17.75
N LYS A 62 -4.96 -16.55 -16.53
CA LYS A 62 -6.02 -16.08 -15.62
C LYS A 62 -6.74 -14.85 -16.17
N LEU A 63 -6.02 -13.91 -16.78
CA LEU A 63 -6.60 -12.78 -17.50
C LEU A 63 -7.50 -13.26 -18.66
N ARG A 64 -7.04 -14.23 -19.45
CA ARG A 64 -7.84 -14.81 -20.54
C ARG A 64 -9.11 -15.51 -20.05
N LEU A 65 -9.05 -16.17 -18.89
CA LEU A 65 -10.19 -16.85 -18.28
C LEU A 65 -11.28 -15.89 -17.75
N LEU A 66 -10.99 -14.60 -17.61
CA LEU A 66 -12.02 -13.59 -17.31
C LEU A 66 -13.01 -13.40 -18.47
N GLY A 67 -12.65 -13.82 -19.67
CA GLY A 67 -13.40 -13.54 -20.89
C GLY A 67 -13.04 -12.18 -21.48
N LYS A 68 -13.26 -12.04 -22.79
CA LYS A 68 -12.83 -10.89 -23.59
C LYS A 68 -13.35 -9.55 -23.05
N GLN A 69 -14.61 -9.52 -22.60
CA GLN A 69 -15.26 -8.33 -22.07
C GLN A 69 -14.58 -7.84 -20.79
N TYR A 70 -14.47 -8.68 -19.77
CA TYR A 70 -13.86 -8.31 -18.49
C TYR A 70 -12.36 -8.04 -18.60
N MET A 71 -11.64 -8.74 -19.47
CA MET A 71 -10.23 -8.45 -19.73
C MET A 71 -10.05 -7.07 -20.37
N GLY A 72 -10.85 -6.75 -21.37
CA GLY A 72 -10.83 -5.42 -22.00
C GLY A 72 -11.13 -4.32 -21.00
N GLU A 73 -12.14 -4.56 -20.15
CA GLU A 73 -12.54 -3.61 -19.13
C GLU A 73 -11.50 -3.45 -18.01
N PHE A 74 -10.87 -4.54 -17.56
CA PHE A 74 -9.75 -4.48 -16.63
C PHE A 74 -8.61 -3.63 -17.18
N MET A 75 -8.23 -3.85 -18.44
CA MET A 75 -7.18 -3.07 -19.10
C MET A 75 -7.56 -1.60 -19.25
N ARG A 76 -8.85 -1.30 -19.46
CA ARG A 76 -9.38 0.07 -19.49
C ARG A 76 -9.22 0.73 -18.13
N ILE A 77 -9.79 0.13 -17.07
CA ILE A 77 -9.86 0.77 -15.75
C ILE A 77 -8.52 0.78 -15.00
N ALA A 78 -7.59 -0.13 -15.30
CA ALA A 78 -6.31 -0.22 -14.58
C ALA A 78 -5.46 1.06 -14.68
N THR A 79 -5.65 1.83 -15.76
CA THR A 79 -4.94 3.10 -16.01
C THR A 79 -5.80 4.34 -15.80
N LEU A 80 -7.12 4.18 -15.60
CA LEU A 80 -8.01 5.30 -15.36
C LEU A 80 -7.70 5.98 -14.03
N PRO A 81 -7.87 7.31 -13.96
CA PRO A 81 -8.04 8.00 -12.69
C PRO A 81 -9.26 7.44 -11.95
N SER A 82 -9.21 7.49 -10.61
CA SER A 82 -10.36 7.04 -9.81
C SER A 82 -11.57 7.94 -10.00
N ARG A 83 -11.33 9.24 -10.25
CA ARG A 83 -12.39 10.20 -10.56
C ARG A 83 -13.22 9.74 -11.75
N ASP A 84 -12.58 9.43 -12.87
CA ASP A 84 -13.27 9.05 -14.10
C ASP A 84 -14.12 7.79 -13.88
N LEU A 85 -13.57 6.79 -13.17
CA LEU A 85 -14.34 5.60 -12.81
C LEU A 85 -15.55 5.93 -11.92
N MET A 86 -15.42 6.88 -10.98
CA MET A 86 -16.53 7.27 -10.12
C MET A 86 -17.59 8.09 -10.86
N ASP A 87 -17.17 8.99 -11.75
CA ASP A 87 -18.05 9.80 -12.59
C ASP A 87 -18.80 8.96 -13.64
N GLU A 88 -18.21 7.86 -14.11
CA GLU A 88 -18.88 6.90 -15.00
C GLU A 88 -19.98 6.07 -14.30
N ASN A 89 -19.85 5.84 -12.99
CA ASN A 89 -20.70 4.89 -12.27
C ASN A 89 -21.76 5.52 -11.36
N PHE A 90 -21.59 6.78 -10.95
CA PHE A 90 -22.40 7.38 -9.89
C PHE A 90 -22.76 8.84 -10.19
N ASP A 91 -23.86 9.31 -9.58
CA ASP A 91 -24.24 10.72 -9.59
C ASP A 91 -23.90 11.41 -8.26
N ASN A 92 -24.04 10.71 -7.13
CA ASN A 92 -23.85 11.31 -5.80
C ASN A 92 -22.37 11.61 -5.45
N ASP A 93 -22.04 12.89 -5.22
CA ASP A 93 -20.67 13.34 -4.93
C ASP A 93 -20.04 12.73 -3.67
N ASN A 94 -20.82 12.53 -2.61
CA ASN A 94 -20.31 11.90 -1.39
C ASN A 94 -19.96 10.42 -1.63
N LEU A 95 -20.77 9.70 -2.42
CA LEU A 95 -20.50 8.31 -2.80
C LEU A 95 -19.20 8.22 -3.60
N LYS A 96 -19.04 9.08 -4.60
CA LYS A 96 -17.81 9.19 -5.40
C LYS A 96 -16.60 9.43 -4.51
N ALA A 97 -16.68 10.40 -3.60
CA ALA A 97 -15.58 10.75 -2.71
C ALA A 97 -15.20 9.60 -1.76
N ILE A 98 -16.18 8.94 -1.14
CA ILE A 98 -15.95 7.80 -0.23
C ILE A 98 -15.23 6.66 -0.95
N LEU A 99 -15.61 6.35 -2.18
CA LEU A 99 -15.03 5.25 -2.95
C LEU A 99 -13.64 5.59 -3.50
N SER A 100 -13.45 6.81 -4.02
CA SER A 100 -12.13 7.27 -4.46
C SER A 100 -11.11 7.25 -3.32
N TRP A 101 -11.50 7.63 -2.09
CA TRP A 101 -10.61 7.63 -0.93
C TRP A 101 -9.87 6.31 -0.72
N ASP A 102 -10.53 5.16 -0.95
CA ASP A 102 -9.89 3.86 -0.76
C ASP A 102 -8.70 3.65 -1.70
N GLY A 103 -8.68 4.26 -2.89
CA GLY A 103 -7.54 4.20 -3.81
C GLY A 103 -6.38 5.15 -3.46
N LEU A 104 -6.57 6.08 -2.53
CA LEU A 104 -5.59 7.13 -2.22
C LEU A 104 -4.77 6.85 -0.95
N ILE A 105 -5.31 6.02 -0.05
CA ILE A 105 -4.69 5.73 1.26
C ILE A 105 -3.25 5.21 1.10
N GLY A 106 -2.31 5.90 1.75
CA GLY A 106 -0.89 5.51 1.76
C GLY A 106 -0.10 6.02 0.55
N SER A 107 -0.68 6.89 -0.26
CA SER A 107 -0.03 7.49 -1.43
C SER A 107 -0.13 9.02 -1.41
N LYS A 108 0.61 9.70 -2.29
CA LYS A 108 0.44 11.13 -2.60
C LYS A 108 -0.47 11.35 -3.83
N MET A 109 -1.26 10.34 -4.19
CA MET A 109 -2.16 10.43 -5.33
C MET A 109 -3.43 11.15 -4.93
N ALA A 110 -4.05 11.78 -5.91
CA ALA A 110 -5.35 12.43 -5.85
C ALA A 110 -6.33 11.73 -6.82
N PRO A 111 -7.64 12.00 -6.75
CA PRO A 111 -8.62 11.33 -7.61
C PRO A 111 -8.30 11.38 -9.11
N ARG A 112 -7.73 12.48 -9.62
CA ARG A 112 -7.29 12.65 -11.03
C ARG A 112 -5.89 12.12 -11.33
N SER A 113 -5.15 11.63 -10.33
CA SER A 113 -3.81 11.09 -10.58
C SER A 113 -3.90 9.88 -11.52
N PRO A 114 -3.15 9.89 -12.64
CA PRO A 114 -3.15 8.78 -13.58
C PRO A 114 -2.43 7.60 -12.95
N ASN A 115 -2.77 6.38 -13.40
CA ASN A 115 -1.99 5.17 -13.18
C ASN A 115 -1.63 4.88 -11.70
N ALA A 116 -2.58 4.31 -10.93
CA ALA A 116 -2.34 3.40 -9.78
C ALA A 116 -3.44 3.46 -8.70
N THR A 117 -4.30 4.49 -8.71
CA THR A 117 -5.38 4.64 -7.72
C THR A 117 -6.34 3.44 -7.75
N ILE A 118 -6.72 2.98 -8.94
CA ILE A 118 -7.56 1.79 -9.15
C ILE A 118 -6.85 0.51 -8.70
N LEU A 119 -5.57 0.33 -9.02
CA LEU A 119 -4.81 -0.84 -8.58
C LEU A 119 -4.66 -0.87 -7.06
N THR A 120 -4.46 0.29 -6.43
CA THR A 120 -4.38 0.43 -4.97
C THR A 120 -5.71 0.11 -4.31
N MET A 121 -6.82 0.57 -4.89
CA MET A 121 -8.17 0.22 -4.46
C MET A 121 -8.42 -1.29 -4.58
N LEU A 122 -8.11 -1.90 -5.73
CA LEU A 122 -8.24 -3.35 -5.93
C LEU A 122 -7.34 -4.15 -4.98
N TYR A 123 -6.14 -3.66 -4.69
CA TYR A 123 -5.24 -4.25 -3.70
C TYR A 123 -5.90 -4.23 -2.32
N ARG A 124 -6.46 -3.12 -1.86
CA ARG A 124 -7.17 -3.11 -0.57
C ARG A 124 -8.40 -4.00 -0.55
N MET A 125 -9.17 -4.00 -1.64
CA MET A 125 -10.38 -4.81 -1.78
C MET A 125 -10.11 -6.31 -1.86
N SER A 126 -8.87 -6.74 -2.16
CA SER A 126 -8.48 -8.16 -2.11
C SER A 126 -8.06 -8.62 -0.72
N GLY A 127 -7.94 -7.72 0.27
CA GLY A 127 -7.64 -8.11 1.64
C GLY A 127 -8.79 -8.84 2.34
N VAL A 128 -8.49 -9.44 3.50
CA VAL A 128 -9.44 -10.23 4.31
C VAL A 128 -10.76 -9.49 4.58
N PHE A 129 -10.69 -8.16 4.80
CA PHE A 129 -11.86 -7.30 5.04
C PHE A 129 -12.46 -6.68 3.78
N LYS A 130 -12.02 -7.08 2.58
CA LYS A 130 -12.55 -6.63 1.28
C LYS A 130 -12.60 -5.10 1.12
N GLY A 131 -11.55 -4.43 1.61
CA GLY A 131 -11.42 -2.97 1.60
C GLY A 131 -12.03 -2.26 2.82
N ALA A 132 -12.84 -2.94 3.64
CA ALA A 132 -13.44 -2.34 4.82
C ALA A 132 -12.38 -1.95 5.86
N HIS A 133 -12.63 -0.84 6.56
CA HIS A 133 -11.80 -0.43 7.68
C HIS A 133 -11.99 -1.38 8.85
N SER A 134 -10.88 -1.91 9.38
CA SER A 134 -10.87 -2.81 10.52
C SER A 134 -9.72 -2.44 11.44
N ILE A 135 -9.99 -2.45 12.74
CA ILE A 135 -9.01 -2.21 13.80
C ILE A 135 -8.90 -3.51 14.59
N PRO A 136 -7.68 -3.98 14.92
CA PRO A 136 -7.51 -5.13 15.79
C PRO A 136 -8.28 -4.95 17.10
N ALA A 137 -8.86 -6.02 17.65
CA ALA A 137 -9.66 -5.93 18.88
C ALA A 137 -8.88 -5.35 20.07
N SER A 138 -7.58 -5.62 20.15
CA SER A 138 -6.65 -5.06 21.14
C SER A 138 -6.05 -3.70 20.73
N GLY A 139 -6.57 -3.09 19.67
CA GLY A 139 -6.04 -1.88 19.05
C GLY A 139 -4.70 -2.09 18.35
N ILE A 140 -4.19 -1.01 17.74
CA ILE A 140 -2.88 -1.02 17.07
C ILE A 140 -1.75 -1.31 18.07
N GLN A 141 -1.84 -0.79 19.30
CA GLN A 141 -0.85 -1.10 20.33
C GLN A 141 -0.80 -2.59 20.65
N GLY A 142 -1.96 -3.25 20.82
CA GLY A 142 -2.01 -4.68 21.07
C GLY A 142 -1.45 -5.52 19.92
N LEU A 143 -1.68 -5.11 18.67
CA LEU A 143 -1.04 -5.73 17.50
C LEU A 143 0.49 -5.63 17.57
N ILE A 144 1.04 -4.46 17.85
CA ILE A 144 2.48 -4.24 17.96
C ILE A 144 3.07 -5.06 19.12
N SER A 145 2.42 -5.04 20.29
CA SER A 145 2.84 -5.83 21.45
C SER A 145 2.86 -7.33 21.13
N ALA A 146 1.85 -7.86 20.42
CA ALA A 146 1.83 -9.26 20.03
C ALA A 146 2.98 -9.63 19.08
N LEU A 147 3.32 -8.75 18.12
CA LEU A 147 4.46 -8.95 17.23
C LEU A 147 5.80 -8.93 17.99
N CYS A 148 5.97 -8.00 18.92
CA CYS A 148 7.17 -7.94 19.76
C CYS A 148 7.33 -9.20 20.61
N SER A 149 6.26 -9.64 21.27
CA SER A 149 6.29 -10.87 22.08
C SER A 149 6.64 -12.10 21.24
N ALA A 150 6.02 -12.26 20.06
CA ALA A 150 6.31 -13.38 19.16
C ALA A 150 7.77 -13.37 18.68
N ALA A 151 8.35 -12.19 18.43
CA ALA A 151 9.76 -12.07 18.05
C ALA A 151 10.70 -12.46 19.20
N ILE A 152 10.42 -11.99 20.43
CA ILE A 152 11.20 -12.33 21.62
C ILE A 152 11.13 -13.83 21.90
N GLU A 153 9.95 -14.45 21.81
CA GLU A 153 9.76 -15.89 21.95
C GLU A 153 10.55 -16.69 20.90
N ALA A 154 10.71 -16.15 19.69
CA ALA A 154 11.56 -16.71 18.65
C ALA A 154 13.07 -16.46 18.85
N GLY A 155 13.47 -15.82 19.96
CA GLY A 155 14.87 -15.55 20.32
C GLY A 155 15.44 -14.25 19.75
N VAL A 156 14.60 -13.33 19.26
CA VAL A 156 15.05 -12.03 18.75
C VAL A 156 15.39 -11.09 19.90
N GLU A 157 16.56 -10.46 19.84
CA GLU A 157 16.92 -9.34 20.72
C GLU A 157 16.39 -8.01 20.16
N LEU A 158 15.63 -7.27 20.96
CA LEU A 158 15.09 -5.96 20.59
C LEU A 158 15.81 -4.84 21.35
N ARG A 159 16.51 -3.96 20.62
CA ARG A 159 17.18 -2.78 21.17
C ARG A 159 16.45 -1.51 20.74
N THR A 160 15.87 -0.79 21.69
CA THR A 160 15.24 0.52 21.44
C THR A 160 16.23 1.65 21.77
N GLN A 161 15.94 2.87 21.31
CA GLN A 161 16.83 4.03 21.53
C GLN A 161 18.29 3.78 21.10
N THR A 162 18.49 2.90 20.11
CA THR A 162 19.80 2.48 19.64
C THR A 162 19.92 2.82 18.15
N PRO A 163 20.19 4.10 17.78
CA PRO A 163 20.21 4.50 16.39
C PRO A 163 21.39 3.86 15.66
N VAL A 164 21.11 3.27 14.49
CA VAL A 164 22.17 2.83 13.57
C VAL A 164 22.73 4.06 12.86
N LYS A 165 24.06 4.19 12.87
CA LYS A 165 24.80 5.27 12.23
C LYS A 165 25.24 4.91 10.82
N LYS A 166 25.76 3.70 10.62
CA LYS A 166 26.27 3.23 9.32
C LYS A 166 26.06 1.73 9.13
N ILE A 167 25.83 1.30 7.89
CA ILE A 167 25.96 -0.09 7.48
C ILE A 167 27.37 -0.28 6.93
N ILE A 168 28.12 -1.20 7.53
CA ILE A 168 29.49 -1.48 7.12
C ILE A 168 29.46 -2.40 5.91
N VAL A 169 30.08 -1.93 4.82
CA VAL A 169 30.14 -2.62 3.53
C VAL A 169 31.60 -2.88 3.19
N GLU A 170 31.93 -4.15 2.92
CA GLU A 170 33.28 -4.61 2.63
C GLU A 170 33.33 -5.33 1.27
N ALA A 171 34.50 -5.32 0.64
CA ALA A 171 34.73 -6.07 -0.59
C ALA A 171 34.64 -7.58 -0.32
N ASN A 172 34.01 -8.32 -1.23
CA ASN A 172 33.87 -9.76 -1.15
C ASN A 172 34.02 -10.39 -2.54
N ASP A 173 35.14 -11.06 -2.76
CA ASP A 173 35.48 -11.72 -4.03
C ASP A 173 34.82 -13.10 -4.23
N THR A 174 34.02 -13.57 -3.26
CA THR A 174 33.43 -14.93 -3.26
C THR A 174 31.94 -14.98 -3.62
N LEU A 175 31.30 -13.83 -3.82
CA LEU A 175 29.88 -13.75 -4.19
C LEU A 175 29.71 -13.71 -5.72
N ASN A 176 29.30 -14.85 -6.30
CA ASN A 176 28.77 -15.01 -7.66
C ASN A 176 29.61 -14.43 -8.82
N HIS A 177 30.60 -15.17 -9.33
CA HIS A 177 31.25 -15.03 -10.66
C HIS A 177 31.76 -13.64 -11.13
N GLU A 178 31.51 -12.57 -10.39
CA GLU A 178 31.96 -11.20 -10.65
C GLU A 178 33.02 -10.87 -9.60
N LYS A 179 34.29 -10.76 -10.04
CA LYS A 179 35.38 -10.28 -9.19
C LYS A 179 35.05 -8.86 -8.71
N GLY A 180 35.11 -8.59 -7.40
CA GLY A 180 34.95 -7.25 -6.83
C GLY A 180 33.57 -6.86 -6.30
N GLY A 181 32.73 -7.82 -5.85
CA GLY A 181 31.43 -7.52 -5.24
C GLY A 181 31.54 -6.82 -3.87
N LEU A 182 30.51 -6.07 -3.47
CA LEU A 182 30.39 -5.47 -2.14
C LEU A 182 29.39 -6.26 -1.27
N ARG A 183 29.68 -6.42 0.03
CA ARG A 183 28.81 -7.11 0.99
C ARG A 183 28.63 -6.28 2.27
N ALA A 184 27.40 -6.14 2.75
CA ALA A 184 27.14 -5.65 4.09
C ALA A 184 27.52 -6.71 5.13
N THR A 185 28.39 -6.36 6.08
CA THR A 185 28.97 -7.31 7.07
C THR A 185 28.71 -6.91 8.52
N ALA A 186 28.28 -5.67 8.76
CA ALA A 186 27.98 -5.18 10.10
C ALA A 186 27.13 -3.90 10.07
N VAL A 187 26.69 -3.47 11.26
CA VAL A 187 26.14 -2.13 11.50
C VAL A 187 26.95 -1.43 12.59
N GLU A 188 27.24 -0.15 12.39
CA GLU A 188 27.81 0.74 13.40
C GLU A 188 26.67 1.51 14.06
N LEU A 189 26.60 1.47 15.39
CA LEU A 189 25.66 2.24 16.18
C LEU A 189 26.13 3.69 16.37
N ALA A 190 25.22 4.59 16.71
CA ALA A 190 25.56 6.00 16.97
C ALA A 190 26.61 6.19 18.07
N GLU A 191 26.66 5.28 19.03
CA GLU A 191 27.63 5.25 20.14
C GLU A 191 28.99 4.66 19.74
N GLY A 192 29.15 4.22 18.48
CA GLY A 192 30.40 3.67 17.94
C GLY A 192 30.57 2.15 18.07
N GLN A 193 29.67 1.46 18.78
CA GLN A 193 29.67 0.00 18.84
C GLN A 193 29.38 -0.60 17.45
N ILE A 194 30.12 -1.66 17.09
CA ILE A 194 29.91 -2.41 15.85
C ILE A 194 29.24 -3.75 16.17
N ILE A 195 28.15 -4.06 15.47
CA ILE A 195 27.47 -5.35 15.52
C ILE A 195 27.68 -6.05 14.18
N LYS A 196 28.45 -7.16 14.19
CA LYS A 196 28.67 -8.00 13.01
C LYS A 196 27.41 -8.81 12.70
N ALA A 197 27.08 -8.92 11.42
CA ALA A 197 25.92 -9.67 10.96
C ALA A 197 26.17 -10.26 9.56
N ASP A 198 25.75 -11.50 9.35
CA ASP A 198 25.85 -12.15 8.03
C ASP A 198 24.93 -11.50 6.99
N ARG A 199 23.83 -10.91 7.46
CA ARG A 199 22.78 -10.24 6.67
C ARG A 199 22.28 -9.02 7.42
N VAL A 200 22.08 -7.94 6.69
CA VAL A 200 21.47 -6.70 7.19
C VAL A 200 20.17 -6.48 6.43
N ILE A 201 19.05 -6.34 7.17
CA ILE A 201 17.74 -6.03 6.61
C ILE A 201 17.36 -4.64 7.12
N SER A 202 17.28 -3.68 6.21
CA SER A 202 16.83 -2.31 6.54
C SER A 202 15.34 -2.16 6.28
N SER A 203 14.61 -1.74 7.30
CA SER A 203 13.20 -1.33 7.21
C SER A 203 13.02 0.19 7.21
N THR A 204 14.10 0.98 7.19
CA THR A 204 14.03 2.44 7.06
C THR A 204 13.66 2.83 5.63
N ASP A 205 13.30 4.09 5.41
CA ASP A 205 13.02 4.55 4.05
C ASP A 205 14.25 4.39 3.12
N PRO A 206 14.04 4.31 1.80
CA PRO A 206 15.15 4.05 0.87
C PRO A 206 16.22 5.13 0.87
N LYS A 207 15.88 6.40 1.11
CA LYS A 207 16.87 7.48 1.15
C LYS A 207 17.75 7.33 2.37
N ARG A 208 17.16 7.12 3.55
CA ARG A 208 17.89 6.83 4.78
C ARG A 208 18.80 5.61 4.63
N THR A 209 18.26 4.51 4.09
CA THR A 209 19.02 3.27 3.90
C THR A 209 20.21 3.47 2.97
N PHE A 210 19.99 3.98 1.76
CA PHE A 210 21.02 3.96 0.73
C PHE A 210 21.94 5.19 0.78
N ILE A 211 21.41 6.37 1.09
CA ILE A 211 22.21 7.60 1.10
C ILE A 211 22.92 7.77 2.44
N ASP A 212 22.22 7.60 3.56
CA ASP A 212 22.77 7.91 4.88
C ASP A 212 23.48 6.71 5.53
N LEU A 213 22.85 5.53 5.51
CA LEU A 213 23.36 4.36 6.22
C LEU A 213 24.38 3.56 5.40
N VAL A 214 24.08 3.25 4.14
CA VAL A 214 25.04 2.57 3.25
C VAL A 214 26.13 3.54 2.83
N GLY A 215 25.76 4.72 2.33
CA GLY A 215 26.69 5.71 1.80
C GLY A 215 26.78 5.65 0.27
N VAL A 216 26.74 6.81 -0.37
CA VAL A 216 26.74 6.94 -1.84
C VAL A 216 28.02 6.42 -2.49
N GLU A 217 29.12 6.33 -1.74
CA GLU A 217 30.40 5.78 -2.18
C GLU A 217 30.33 4.29 -2.52
N HIS A 218 29.33 3.57 -1.99
CA HIS A 218 29.12 2.14 -2.24
C HIS A 218 28.03 1.86 -3.28
N LEU A 219 27.54 2.90 -3.97
CA LEU A 219 26.41 2.80 -4.89
C LEU A 219 26.76 3.27 -6.29
N GLU A 220 26.17 2.62 -7.28
CA GLU A 220 26.23 3.09 -8.66
C GLU A 220 25.55 4.46 -8.80
N ILE A 221 26.09 5.30 -9.69
CA ILE A 221 25.63 6.68 -9.92
C ILE A 221 24.15 6.69 -10.34
N GLU A 222 23.76 5.80 -11.27
CA GLU A 222 22.38 5.74 -11.74
C GLU A 222 21.40 5.35 -10.61
N PHE A 223 21.78 4.35 -9.81
CA PHE A 223 20.98 3.92 -8.66
C PHE A 223 20.82 5.04 -7.64
N THR A 224 21.91 5.73 -7.31
CA THR A 224 21.90 6.89 -6.40
C THR A 224 20.95 7.98 -6.90
N ASN A 225 21.02 8.32 -8.19
CA ASN A 225 20.12 9.30 -8.80
C ASN A 225 18.65 8.86 -8.79
N ARG A 226 18.37 7.55 -8.91
CA ARG A 226 17.01 7.02 -8.77
C ARG A 226 16.51 7.16 -7.33
N ILE A 227 17.31 6.80 -6.33
CA ILE A 227 16.93 6.93 -4.91
C ILE A 227 16.69 8.40 -4.53
N ARG A 228 17.54 9.33 -4.97
CA ARG A 228 17.37 10.77 -4.69
C ARG A 228 16.03 11.31 -5.21
N ARG A 229 15.56 10.82 -6.35
CA ARG A 229 14.29 11.22 -6.99
C ARG A 229 13.05 10.58 -6.38
N LEU A 230 13.18 9.60 -5.49
CA LEU A 230 12.03 9.03 -4.80
C LEU A 230 11.33 10.10 -3.96
N ARG A 231 10.01 10.18 -4.08
CA ARG A 231 9.17 11.08 -3.29
C ARG A 231 8.80 10.37 -1.99
N CYS A 232 9.30 10.85 -0.86
CA CYS A 232 9.15 10.17 0.44
C CYS A 232 8.34 10.97 1.47
N ASP A 233 7.93 12.20 1.16
CA ASP A 233 7.17 13.01 2.14
C ASP A 233 5.78 12.41 2.40
N GLY A 234 5.28 12.51 3.63
CA GLY A 234 3.90 12.18 3.96
C GLY A 234 3.01 13.42 3.92
N LEU A 235 1.75 13.28 3.50
CA LEU A 235 0.75 14.36 3.51
C LEU A 235 -0.34 14.15 4.57
N VAL A 236 -0.03 13.41 5.65
CA VAL A 236 -1.03 13.04 6.67
C VAL A 236 -0.79 13.83 7.95
N ALA A 237 -1.81 14.58 8.36
CA ALA A 237 -1.91 15.13 9.70
C ALA A 237 -2.79 14.22 10.58
N LYS A 238 -2.40 14.02 11.84
CA LYS A 238 -3.16 13.22 12.80
C LYS A 238 -3.47 14.05 14.05
N LEU A 239 -4.74 14.15 14.37
CA LEU A 239 -5.24 14.85 15.55
C LEU A 239 -5.89 13.86 16.51
N HIS A 240 -5.43 13.86 17.76
CA HIS A 240 -6.03 13.08 18.85
C HIS A 240 -6.77 14.03 19.79
N LEU A 241 -8.08 13.83 19.95
CA LEU A 241 -8.94 14.67 20.79
C LEU A 241 -9.45 13.87 21.99
N ALA A 242 -9.22 14.40 23.19
CA ALA A 242 -9.89 13.93 24.41
C ALA A 242 -11.21 14.69 24.57
N LEU A 243 -12.33 13.98 24.40
CA LEU A 243 -13.67 14.57 24.45
C LEU A 243 -14.35 14.24 25.79
N LYS A 244 -15.22 15.12 26.28
CA LYS A 244 -16.03 14.89 27.50
C LYS A 244 -17.13 13.83 27.32
N GLY A 245 -17.43 13.46 26.07
CA GLY A 245 -18.48 12.51 25.71
C GLY A 245 -18.49 12.26 24.20
N LEU A 246 -19.41 11.42 23.74
CA LEU A 246 -19.55 11.12 22.31
C LEU A 246 -20.00 12.37 21.54
N PRO A 247 -19.38 12.67 20.37
CA PRO A 247 -19.84 13.75 19.51
C PRO A 247 -21.24 13.47 18.95
N VAL A 248 -22.07 14.50 18.90
CA VAL A 248 -23.43 14.45 18.33
C VAL A 248 -23.38 15.00 16.91
N PHE A 249 -23.88 14.23 15.94
CA PHE A 249 -23.95 14.64 14.54
C PHE A 249 -25.41 14.74 14.09
N ASN A 250 -25.77 15.80 13.39
CA ASN A 250 -27.16 16.03 12.94
C ASN A 250 -27.72 14.89 12.08
N ALA A 251 -26.87 14.25 11.29
CA ALA A 251 -27.27 13.25 10.31
C ALA A 251 -26.93 11.81 10.75
N LEU A 252 -26.40 11.61 11.97
CA LEU A 252 -25.85 10.32 12.40
C LEU A 252 -26.27 10.02 13.84
N SER A 253 -27.08 8.97 14.03
CA SER A 253 -27.59 8.58 15.36
C SER A 253 -26.52 7.93 16.24
N LYS A 254 -25.53 7.26 15.64
CA LYS A 254 -24.40 6.64 16.34
C LYS A 254 -23.10 6.84 15.54
N PRO A 255 -22.09 7.57 16.07
CA PRO A 255 -20.83 7.83 15.39
C PRO A 255 -19.86 6.63 15.47
N GLU A 256 -20.33 5.48 15.01
CA GLU A 256 -19.53 4.24 14.96
C GLU A 256 -18.89 4.07 13.58
N GLY A 257 -17.66 3.56 13.56
CA GLY A 257 -16.93 3.25 12.33
C GLY A 257 -16.09 4.42 11.77
N ARG A 258 -15.77 4.32 10.48
CA ARG A 258 -14.94 5.30 9.77
C ARG A 258 -15.83 6.41 9.20
N LEU A 259 -15.70 7.61 9.74
CA LEU A 259 -16.33 8.81 9.18
C LEU A 259 -15.37 9.48 8.18
N ILE A 260 -15.87 9.78 6.99
CA ILE A 260 -15.13 10.51 5.96
C ILE A 260 -15.86 11.84 5.73
N ILE A 261 -15.12 12.94 5.87
CA ILE A 261 -15.62 14.28 5.59
C ILE A 261 -14.97 14.74 4.28
N ALA A 262 -15.64 14.46 3.18
CA ALA A 262 -15.23 14.84 1.83
C ALA A 262 -16.51 15.09 1.01
N PRO A 263 -17.01 16.34 0.95
CA PRO A 263 -18.30 16.64 0.33
C PRO A 263 -18.30 16.36 -1.18
N GLU A 264 -17.13 16.47 -1.82
CA GLU A 264 -16.95 16.24 -3.24
C GLU A 264 -15.53 15.71 -3.52
N LEU A 265 -15.32 15.16 -4.72
CA LEU A 265 -14.01 14.67 -5.14
C LEU A 265 -12.93 15.76 -5.15
N ASP A 266 -13.29 17.01 -5.42
CA ASP A 266 -12.33 18.12 -5.43
C ASP A 266 -11.79 18.43 -4.02
N SER A 267 -12.55 18.09 -2.96
CA SER A 267 -12.04 18.16 -1.60
C SER A 267 -10.90 17.16 -1.35
N LEU A 268 -10.93 16.00 -2.01
CA LEU A 268 -9.82 15.02 -1.95
C LEU A 268 -8.67 15.37 -2.89
N GLU A 269 -8.93 16.15 -3.95
CA GLU A 269 -7.91 16.56 -4.90
C GLU A 269 -6.96 17.62 -4.32
N CYS A 270 -7.51 18.54 -3.53
CA CYS A 270 -6.81 19.72 -3.04
C CYS A 270 -6.32 19.63 -1.58
N ALA A 271 -6.62 18.52 -0.88
CA ALA A 271 -6.22 18.28 0.51
C ALA A 271 -4.75 17.87 0.65
#